data_AF-A0A7C8CH76-F1
#
_entry.id   AF-A0A7C8CH76-F1
#
_cell.length_a   1.000
_cell.length_b   1.000
_cell.length_c   1.000
_cell.angle_alpha   90.00
_cell.angle_beta   90.00
_cell.angle_gamma   90.00
#
_symmetry.space_group_name_H-M   'P 1'
#
loop_
_entity.id
_entity.type
_entity.pdbx_description
1 polymer ?
#
loop_
_entity_poly.entity_id
_entity_poly.type
_entity_poly.pdbx_seq_one_letter_code
_entity_poly.pdbx_strand_id
1 'polypeptide(L)'
;MTKVVLYHNPGCSKSRGALALLEPLGLALDVVEYLKAPLSRAELETLLDQLGGSPGGLVRKDKHFKELGLDPSDYEDREAVAQILSEHPRLMERPIAVADGRAVIGRPPERVLELIG
;
A
#
# COMPACT_ATOMS: atom_id res chain seq x y z
N MET A 1 3.34 21.25 -8.20
CA MET A 1 2.74 20.01 -8.73
C MET A 1 2.84 18.97 -7.65
N THR A 2 1.70 18.41 -7.21
CA THR A 2 1.68 17.35 -6.21
C THR A 2 2.34 16.10 -6.80
N LYS A 3 3.35 15.56 -6.13
CA LYS A 3 3.97 14.29 -6.49
C LYS A 3 3.24 13.17 -5.77
N VAL A 4 2.73 12.21 -6.53
CA VAL A 4 2.00 11.05 -6.00
C VAL A 4 2.76 9.80 -6.37
N VAL A 5 3.02 8.94 -5.40
CA VAL A 5 3.52 7.58 -5.63
C VAL A 5 2.33 6.63 -5.49
N LEU A 6 2.11 5.76 -6.48
CA LEU A 6 1.08 4.74 -6.45
C LEU A 6 1.72 3.35 -6.45
N TYR A 7 1.62 2.64 -5.34
CA TYR A 7 1.95 1.23 -5.26
C TYR A 7 0.83 0.40 -5.90
N HIS A 8 1.13 -0.09 -7.10
CA HIS A 8 0.17 -0.64 -8.04
C HIS A 8 0.33 -2.16 -8.23
N ASN A 9 -0.78 -2.85 -8.46
CA ASN A 9 -0.81 -4.23 -8.94
C ASN A 9 -1.76 -4.33 -10.14
N PRO A 10 -1.25 -4.55 -11.36
CA PRO A 10 -2.07 -4.63 -12.58
C PRO A 10 -3.16 -5.71 -12.53
N GLY A 11 -2.92 -6.80 -11.79
CA GLY A 11 -3.89 -7.89 -11.59
C GLY A 11 -5.04 -7.56 -10.65
N CYS A 12 -5.09 -6.37 -10.05
CA CYS A 12 -6.11 -5.98 -9.08
C CYS A 12 -7.03 -4.88 -9.62
N SER A 13 -8.32 -5.17 -9.78
CA SER A 13 -9.32 -4.21 -10.31
C SER A 13 -9.38 -2.90 -9.52
N LYS A 14 -9.25 -2.96 -8.18
CA LYS A 14 -9.22 -1.75 -7.33
C LYS A 14 -7.96 -0.91 -7.58
N SER A 15 -6.84 -1.58 -7.84
CA SER A 15 -5.57 -0.92 -8.13
C SER A 15 -5.56 -0.25 -9.51
N ARG A 16 -6.14 -0.91 -10.52
CA ARG A 16 -6.38 -0.30 -11.85
C ARG A 16 -7.36 0.88 -11.77
N GLY A 17 -8.40 0.76 -10.94
CA GLY A 17 -9.34 1.86 -10.69
C GLY A 17 -8.65 3.11 -10.12
N ALA A 18 -7.77 2.95 -9.12
CA ALA A 18 -7.04 4.08 -8.54
C ALA A 18 -6.09 4.74 -9.54
N LEU A 19 -5.38 3.94 -10.35
CA LEU A 19 -4.52 4.46 -11.42
C LEU A 19 -5.34 5.33 -12.40
N ALA A 20 -6.46 4.81 -12.90
CA ALA A 20 -7.35 5.51 -13.83
C ALA A 20 -7.96 6.81 -13.25
N LEU A 21 -8.10 6.91 -11.92
CA LEU A 21 -8.56 8.13 -11.26
C LEU A 21 -7.45 9.20 -11.16
N LEU A 22 -6.20 8.79 -11.00
CA LEU A 22 -5.05 9.70 -10.82
C LEU A 22 -4.45 10.19 -12.14
N GLU A 23 -4.37 9.33 -13.16
CA GLU A 23 -3.82 9.65 -14.49
C GLU A 23 -4.35 10.95 -15.12
N PRO A 24 -5.67 11.23 -15.15
CA PRO A 24 -6.19 12.41 -15.84
C PRO A 24 -5.97 13.73 -15.08
N LEU A 25 -5.44 13.70 -13.86
CA LEU A 25 -5.36 14.89 -12.99
C LEU A 25 -4.14 15.78 -13.28
N GLY A 26 -3.27 15.41 -14.24
CA GLY A 26 -2.11 16.21 -14.62
C GLY A 26 -1.06 16.39 -13.52
N LEU A 27 -1.06 15.48 -12.53
CA LEU A 27 -0.12 15.45 -11.40
C LEU A 27 1.15 14.65 -11.75
N ALA A 28 2.19 14.80 -10.93
CA ALA A 28 3.42 14.03 -11.09
C ALA A 28 3.22 12.63 -10.49
N LEU A 29 2.70 11.70 -11.29
CA LEU A 29 2.39 10.32 -10.87
C LEU A 29 3.57 9.38 -11.11
N ASP A 30 4.05 8.76 -10.04
CA ASP A 30 5.05 7.69 -10.06
C ASP A 30 4.38 6.35 -9.74
N VAL A 31 4.40 5.40 -10.68
CA VAL A 31 3.69 4.12 -10.56
C VAL A 31 4.69 3.01 -10.26
N VAL A 32 4.60 2.45 -9.05
CA VAL A 32 5.49 1.39 -8.59
C VAL A 32 4.74 0.06 -8.58
N GLU A 33 5.10 -0.85 -9.48
CA GLU A 33 4.64 -2.24 -9.42
C GLU A 33 5.36 -2.98 -8.28
N TYR A 34 4.86 -2.82 -7.05
CA TYR A 34 5.54 -3.25 -5.83
C TYR A 34 5.81 -4.77 -5.75
N LEU A 35 5.14 -5.59 -6.57
CA LEU A 35 5.47 -7.04 -6.66
C LEU A 35 6.71 -7.32 -7.51
N LYS A 36 7.07 -6.41 -8.43
CA LYS A 36 8.29 -6.46 -9.23
C LYS A 36 9.45 -5.73 -8.54
N ALA A 37 9.15 -4.63 -7.87
CA ALA A 37 10.08 -3.84 -7.07
C ALA A 37 9.55 -3.75 -5.62
N PRO A 38 9.75 -4.79 -4.80
CA PRO A 38 9.28 -4.81 -3.42
C PRO A 38 9.98 -3.75 -2.58
N LEU A 39 9.23 -3.20 -1.63
CA LEU A 39 9.74 -2.25 -0.66
C LEU A 39 10.65 -2.97 0.34
N SER A 40 11.73 -2.31 0.72
CA SER A 40 12.55 -2.71 1.86
C SER A 40 11.78 -2.52 3.18
N ARG A 41 12.27 -3.15 4.24
CA ARG A 41 11.73 -3.00 5.60
C ARG A 41 11.66 -1.52 6.03
N ALA A 42 12.72 -0.74 5.78
CA ALA A 42 12.75 0.69 6.12
C ALA A 42 11.71 1.52 5.33
N GLU A 43 11.48 1.18 4.06
CA GLU A 43 10.44 1.84 3.25
C GLU A 43 9.03 1.44 3.72
N LEU A 44 8.82 0.19 4.12
CA LEU A 44 7.55 -0.28 4.70
C LEU A 44 7.27 0.37 6.06
N GLU A 45 8.29 0.47 6.90
CA GLU A 45 8.21 1.21 8.15
C GLU A 45 7.80 2.67 7.86
N THR A 46 8.43 3.33 6.89
CA THR A 46 8.06 4.70 6.50
C THR A 46 6.61 4.76 6.00
N LEU A 47 6.19 3.80 5.18
CA LEU A 47 4.83 3.73 4.65
C LEU A 47 3.78 3.59 5.76
N LEU A 48 4.09 2.81 6.80
CA LEU A 48 3.24 2.64 7.99
C LEU A 48 3.07 3.96 8.76
N ASP A 49 4.13 4.76 8.90
CA ASP A 49 4.04 6.09 9.51
C ASP A 49 3.14 7.03 8.70
N GLN A 50 3.29 6.99 7.37
CA GLN A 50 2.50 7.83 6.46
C GLN A 50 1.02 7.43 6.44
N LEU A 51 0.71 6.14 6.60
CA LEU A 51 -0.65 5.62 6.63
C LEU A 51 -1.35 5.96 7.94
N GLY A 52 -0.60 5.93 9.05
CA GLY A 52 -1.14 6.06 10.40
C GLY A 52 -2.06 4.90 10.80
N GLY A 53 -2.61 4.99 12.01
CA GLY A 53 -3.53 3.98 12.55
C GLY A 53 -2.83 2.68 12.97
N SER A 54 -3.57 1.57 12.93
CA SER A 54 -3.04 0.25 13.31
C SER A 54 -2.14 -0.32 12.21
N PRO A 55 -0.92 -0.79 12.52
CA PRO A 55 -0.01 -1.37 11.53
C PRO A 55 -0.61 -2.52 10.72
N GLY A 56 -1.43 -3.35 11.38
CA GLY A 56 -2.14 -4.46 10.75
C GLY A 56 -3.10 -4.04 9.63
N GLY A 57 -3.45 -2.75 9.52
CA GLY A 57 -4.23 -2.20 8.41
C GLY A 57 -3.53 -2.32 7.05
N LEU A 58 -2.20 -2.39 7.02
CA LEU A 58 -1.42 -2.59 5.80
C LEU A 58 -1.39 -4.07 5.35
N VAL A 59 -1.74 -5.00 6.24
CA VAL A 59 -1.70 -6.45 5.96
C VAL A 59 -3.02 -6.92 5.36
N ARG A 60 -2.92 -7.46 4.15
CA ARG A 60 -4.01 -8.04 3.39
C ARG A 60 -4.33 -9.46 3.88
N LYS A 61 -5.53 -9.62 4.43
CA LYS A 61 -6.03 -10.90 4.95
C LYS A 61 -6.71 -11.73 3.86
N ASP A 62 -5.94 -12.28 2.92
CA ASP A 62 -6.45 -13.16 1.86
C ASP A 62 -5.98 -14.62 2.01
N LYS A 63 -6.15 -15.44 0.96
CA LYS A 63 -5.73 -16.84 1.00
C LYS A 63 -4.23 -17.02 1.29
N HIS A 64 -3.38 -16.10 0.83
CA HIS A 64 -1.95 -16.17 1.05
C HIS A 64 -1.61 -15.91 2.52
N PHE A 65 -2.38 -15.06 3.19
CA PHE A 65 -2.27 -14.86 4.62
C PHE A 65 -2.52 -16.17 5.38
N LYS A 66 -3.55 -16.93 4.97
CA LYS A 66 -3.89 -18.23 5.59
C LYS A 66 -2.85 -19.32 5.29
N GLU A 67 -2.26 -19.31 4.09
CA GLU A 67 -1.23 -20.27 3.68
C GLU A 67 0.05 -20.15 4.54
N LEU A 68 0.32 -18.98 5.10
CA LEU A 68 1.50 -18.72 5.92
C LEU A 68 1.32 -19.09 7.40
N GLY A 69 0.10 -19.45 7.82
CA GLY A 69 -0.16 -19.84 9.21
C GLY A 69 0.09 -18.73 10.23
N LEU A 70 -0.01 -17.46 9.80
CA LEU A 70 0.21 -16.30 10.67
C LEU A 70 -0.93 -16.14 11.68
N ASP A 71 -0.56 -15.87 12.93
CA ASP A 71 -1.47 -15.55 14.03
C ASP A 71 -1.73 -14.04 14.13
N PRO A 72 -2.86 -13.60 14.71
CA PRO A 72 -3.15 -12.19 14.96
C PRO A 72 -2.01 -11.41 15.63
N SER A 73 -1.28 -12.07 16.55
CA SER A 73 -0.14 -11.50 17.26
C SER A 73 1.05 -11.17 16.37
N ASP A 74 1.17 -11.79 15.19
CA ASP A 74 2.33 -11.64 14.32
C ASP A 74 2.34 -10.29 13.58
N TYR A 75 1.25 -9.54 13.60
CA TYR A 75 1.09 -8.29 12.84
C TYR A 75 0.47 -7.15 13.66
N GLU A 76 0.68 -7.15 14.98
CA GLU A 76 0.18 -6.11 15.89
C GLU A 76 1.07 -4.86 15.92
N ASP A 77 2.40 -5.06 15.89
CA ASP A 77 3.36 -3.96 15.89
C ASP A 77 3.92 -3.65 14.49
N ARG A 78 4.48 -2.45 14.37
CA ARG A 78 4.99 -1.91 13.10
C ARG A 78 6.17 -2.70 12.56
N GLU A 79 7.07 -3.13 13.43
CA GLU A 79 8.32 -3.79 13.05
C GLU A 79 8.03 -5.19 12.51
N ALA A 80 7.15 -5.93 13.19
CA ALA A 80 6.66 -7.23 12.75
C ALA A 80 5.91 -7.14 11.41
N VAL A 81 5.02 -6.15 11.24
CA VAL A 81 4.35 -5.91 9.95
C VAL A 81 5.34 -5.62 8.84
N ALA A 82 6.32 -4.73 9.06
CA ALA A 82 7.32 -4.40 8.06
C ALA A 82 8.17 -5.62 7.68
N GLN A 83 8.53 -6.46 8.67
CA GLN A 83 9.23 -7.71 8.42
C GLN A 83 8.42 -8.65 7.51
N ILE A 84 7.19 -8.97 7.91
CA ILE A 84 6.30 -9.87 7.16
C ILE A 84 6.10 -9.38 5.73
N LEU A 85 5.87 -8.08 5.53
CA LEU A 85 5.62 -7.52 4.21
C LEU A 85 6.87 -7.47 3.33
N SER A 86 8.05 -7.36 3.92
CA SER A 86 9.32 -7.43 3.18
C SER A 86 9.61 -8.85 2.66
N GLU A 87 9.26 -9.87 3.44
CA GLU A 87 9.41 -11.28 3.07
C GLU A 87 8.26 -11.77 2.17
N HIS A 88 7.07 -11.22 2.38
CA HIS A 88 5.85 -11.59 1.67
C HIS A 88 5.12 -10.37 1.09
N PRO A 89 5.68 -9.69 0.06
CA PRO A 89 5.09 -8.47 -0.52
C PRO A 89 3.63 -8.64 -0.95
N ARG A 90 3.22 -9.86 -1.35
CA ARG A 90 1.83 -10.17 -1.74
C ARG A 90 0.80 -9.89 -0.64
N LEU A 91 1.22 -9.93 0.62
CA LEU A 91 0.39 -9.60 1.78
C LEU A 91 0.21 -8.08 1.97
N MET A 92 0.86 -7.21 1.21
CA MET A 92 0.60 -5.79 1.30
C MET A 92 -0.78 -5.45 0.72
N GLU A 93 -1.53 -4.61 1.42
CA GLU A 93 -2.75 -4.01 0.89
C GLU A 93 -2.49 -3.22 -0.39
N ARG A 94 -3.52 -3.12 -1.24
CA ARG A 94 -3.40 -2.45 -2.54
C ARG A 94 -4.72 -1.93 -3.07
N PRO A 95 -4.71 -0.84 -3.87
CA PRO A 95 -3.58 0.07 -4.08
C PRO A 95 -3.24 0.89 -2.84
N ILE A 96 -2.03 1.43 -2.78
CA ILE A 96 -1.63 2.44 -1.78
C ILE A 96 -1.11 3.65 -2.54
N ALA A 97 -1.67 4.81 -2.26
CA ALA A 97 -1.18 6.09 -2.78
C ALA A 97 -0.46 6.84 -1.66
N VAL A 98 0.61 7.56 -2.01
CA VAL A 98 1.40 8.40 -1.11
C VAL A 98 1.57 9.77 -1.72
N ALA A 99 1.26 10.82 -0.97
CA ALA A 99 1.51 12.21 -1.34
C ALA A 99 1.81 13.03 -0.08
N ASP A 100 2.78 13.94 -0.15
CA ASP A 100 3.11 14.89 0.92
C ASP A 100 3.24 14.26 2.33
N GLY A 101 3.88 13.08 2.41
CA GLY A 101 4.09 12.37 3.67
C GLY A 101 2.85 11.69 4.26
N ARG A 102 1.74 11.63 3.52
CA ARG A 102 0.54 10.86 3.87
C ARG A 102 0.32 9.72 2.88
N ALA A 103 -0.13 8.58 3.40
CA ALA A 103 -0.51 7.42 2.61
C ALA A 103 -1.99 7.08 2.81
N VAL A 104 -2.62 6.53 1.77
CA VAL A 104 -4.00 6.04 1.81
C VAL A 104 -4.11 4.71 1.08
N ILE A 105 -4.79 3.74 1.72
CA ILE A 105 -5.23 2.50 1.06
C ILE A 105 -6.45 2.81 0.19
N GLY A 106 -6.31 2.66 -1.13
CA GLY A 106 -7.36 2.91 -2.13
C GLY A 106 -8.40 1.79 -2.20
N ARG A 107 -9.03 1.48 -1.06
CA ARG A 107 -10.15 0.54 -0.94
C ARG A 107 -11.29 1.24 -0.20
N PRO A 108 -12.28 1.83 -0.90
CA PRO A 108 -12.46 1.82 -2.36
C PRO A 108 -11.47 2.75 -3.12
N PRO A 109 -11.31 2.62 -4.46
CA PRO A 109 -10.25 3.30 -5.21
C PRO A 109 -10.27 4.82 -5.10
N GLU A 110 -11.44 5.40 -4.95
CA GLU A 110 -11.69 6.85 -4.84
C GLU A 110 -10.99 7.47 -3.63
N ARG A 111 -10.65 6.66 -2.61
CA ARG A 111 -9.89 7.13 -1.44
C ARG A 111 -8.53 7.73 -1.79
N VAL A 112 -7.92 7.36 -2.91
CA VAL A 112 -6.65 7.97 -3.33
C VAL A 112 -6.80 9.47 -3.64
N LEU A 113 -8.02 9.93 -3.91
CA LEU A 113 -8.33 11.35 -4.12
C LEU A 113 -8.32 12.14 -2.81
N GLU A 114 -8.39 11.49 -1.64
CA GLU A 114 -8.24 12.15 -0.33
C GLU A 114 -6.85 12.80 -0.14
N LEU A 115 -5.88 12.42 -1.00
CA LEU A 115 -4.53 12.97 -1.04
C LEU A 115 -4.40 14.15 -2.02
N ILE A 116 -5.41 14.38 -2.86
CA ILE A 116 -5.39 15.39 -3.91
C ILE A 116 -6.31 16.53 -3.46
N GLY A 117 -5.73 17.50 -2.76
CA GLY A 117 -6.37 18.73 -2.31
C GLY A 117 -5.82 19.94 -3.05
#